data_AF-A0A8W8L497-F1
#
_entry.id   AF-A0A8W8L497-F1
#
_cell.length_a   1.000
_cell.length_b   1.000
_cell.length_c   1.000
_cell.angle_alpha   90.00
_cell.angle_beta   90.00
_cell.angle_gamma   90.00
#
_symmetry.space_group_name_H-M   'P 1'
#
loop_
_entity.id
_entity.type
_entity.pdbx_description
1 polymer ?
#
loop_
_entity_poly.entity_id
_entity_poly.type
_entity_poly.pdbx_seq_one_letter_code
_entity_poly.pdbx_strand_id
1 'polypeptide(L)'
;PEIVECMAWRKGALMYMYCATIQEEDKDRIKEDPQCHAEQIECGIDLLQKMLMVRSPLEVEQDSKERDVETLLRLGIYSDTHLLAMMYTGELCYWYAQLKHNHKINPTPAVDEKRIGIKYLQDYLKAVKGPLSVQGWSTERAEQLLDYLQKEAS
;
A
#
# COMPACT_ATOMS: atom_id res chain seq x y z
N PRO A 1 1.85 -14.23 -15.79
CA PRO A 1 2.21 -13.34 -14.66
C PRO A 1 1.90 -11.86 -14.97
N GLU A 2 2.52 -11.31 -16.01
CA GLU A 2 2.43 -9.87 -16.33
C GLU A 2 1.02 -9.34 -16.58
N ILE A 3 0.16 -10.09 -17.29
CA ILE A 3 -1.23 -9.68 -17.54
C ILE A 3 -2.03 -9.61 -16.24
N VAL A 4 -1.86 -10.59 -15.34
CA VAL A 4 -2.57 -10.66 -14.05
C VAL A 4 -2.14 -9.49 -13.16
N GLU A 5 -0.84 -9.24 -13.08
CA GLU A 5 -0.25 -8.12 -12.36
C GLU A 5 -0.75 -6.77 -12.91
N CYS A 6 -0.75 -6.60 -14.24
CA CYS A 6 -1.23 -5.40 -14.89
C CYS A 6 -2.74 -5.17 -14.65
N MET A 7 -3.56 -6.22 -14.71
CA MET A 7 -4.99 -6.11 -14.42
C MET A 7 -5.25 -5.78 -12.96
N ALA A 8 -4.52 -6.40 -12.03
CA ALA A 8 -4.61 -6.12 -10.61
C ALA A 8 -4.19 -4.67 -10.31
N TRP A 9 -3.07 -4.22 -10.88
CA TRP A 9 -2.61 -2.83 -10.80
C TRP A 9 -3.67 -1.85 -11.28
N ARG A 10 -4.19 -2.02 -12.51
CA ARG A 10 -5.16 -1.07 -13.09
C ARG A 10 -6.42 -0.95 -12.23
N LYS A 11 -6.92 -2.07 -11.71
CA LYS A 11 -8.10 -2.06 -10.82
C LYS A 11 -7.78 -1.46 -9.46
N GLY A 12 -6.65 -1.83 -8.85
CA GLY A 12 -6.23 -1.32 -7.55
C GLY A 12 -5.93 0.17 -7.56
N ALA A 13 -5.21 0.66 -8.57
CA ALA A 13 -4.93 2.08 -8.75
C ALA A 13 -6.21 2.89 -9.00
N LEU A 14 -7.15 2.37 -9.80
CA LEU A 14 -8.44 3.03 -10.00
C LEU A 14 -9.23 3.11 -8.69
N MET A 15 -9.25 2.03 -7.90
CA MET A 15 -9.94 2.02 -6.60
C MET A 15 -9.27 2.98 -5.61
N TYR A 16 -7.93 3.02 -5.57
CA TYR A 16 -7.19 4.01 -4.79
C TYR A 16 -7.59 5.44 -5.17
N MET A 17 -7.56 5.78 -6.47
CA MET A 17 -7.92 7.12 -6.93
C MET A 17 -9.37 7.48 -6.59
N TYR A 18 -10.29 6.52 -6.73
CA TYR A 18 -11.68 6.71 -6.34
C TYR A 18 -11.83 7.01 -4.84
N CYS A 19 -11.17 6.22 -3.98
CA CYS A 19 -11.15 6.49 -2.54
C CYS A 19 -10.48 7.82 -2.21
N ALA A 20 -9.39 8.18 -2.90
CA ALA A 20 -8.69 9.45 -2.72
C ALA A 20 -9.60 10.64 -3.04
N THR A 21 -10.34 10.60 -4.15
CA THR A 21 -11.32 11.63 -4.51
C THR A 21 -12.39 11.78 -3.43
N ILE A 22 -12.89 10.67 -2.87
CA ILE A 22 -13.85 10.74 -1.76
C ILE A 22 -13.21 11.38 -0.51
N GLN A 23 -11.99 11.00 -0.17
CA GLN A 23 -11.27 11.52 0.99
C GLN A 23 -10.96 13.01 0.89
N GLU A 24 -10.66 13.51 -0.32
CA GLU A 24 -10.28 14.90 -0.55
C GLU A 24 -11.48 15.81 -0.83
N GLU A 25 -12.43 15.34 -1.65
CA GLU A 25 -13.48 16.17 -2.23
C GLU A 25 -14.89 15.88 -1.69
N ASP A 26 -15.16 14.67 -1.18
CA ASP A 26 -16.52 14.20 -0.87
C ASP A 26 -16.63 13.50 0.49
N LYS A 27 -16.20 14.21 1.54
CA LYS A 27 -16.20 13.69 2.92
C LYS A 27 -17.60 13.44 3.48
N ASP A 28 -18.63 14.03 2.89
CA ASP A 28 -20.00 13.84 3.36
C ASP A 28 -20.50 12.42 3.03
N ARG A 29 -20.10 11.83 1.89
CA ARG A 29 -20.37 10.42 1.59
C ARG A 29 -19.78 9.45 2.62
N ILE A 30 -18.61 9.78 3.18
CA ILE A 30 -18.00 8.97 4.25
C ILE A 30 -18.86 9.03 5.51
N LYS A 31 -19.44 10.19 5.84
CA LYS A 31 -20.32 10.34 7.00
C LYS A 31 -21.66 9.66 6.81
N GLU A 32 -22.20 9.72 5.60
CA GLU A 32 -23.49 9.09 5.24
C GLU A 32 -23.41 7.57 5.28
N ASP A 33 -22.35 6.98 4.70
CA ASP A 33 -22.15 5.54 4.66
C ASP A 33 -20.67 5.15 4.85
N PRO A 34 -20.18 5.16 6.10
CA PRO A 34 -18.81 4.77 6.40
C PRO A 34 -18.55 3.28 6.11
N GLN A 35 -19.58 2.42 6.16
CA GLN A 35 -19.41 0.99 5.92
C GLN A 35 -19.13 0.72 4.43
N CYS A 36 -19.91 1.34 3.53
CA CYS A 36 -19.68 1.24 2.09
C CYS A 36 -18.29 1.78 1.70
N HIS A 37 -17.85 2.89 2.30
CA HIS A 37 -16.51 3.41 2.05
C HIS A 37 -15.42 2.46 2.55
N ALA A 38 -15.62 1.79 3.69
CA ALA A 38 -14.70 0.79 4.21
C ALA A 38 -14.51 -0.38 3.23
N GLU A 39 -15.60 -0.91 2.67
CA GLU A 39 -15.57 -2.01 1.70
C GLU A 39 -14.84 -1.62 0.40
N GLN A 40 -14.98 -0.37 -0.04
CA GLN A 40 -14.24 0.16 -1.19
C GLN A 40 -12.74 0.22 -0.92
N ILE A 41 -12.35 0.67 0.27
CA ILE A 41 -10.95 0.68 0.70
C ILE A 41 -10.40 -0.75 0.77
N GLU A 42 -11.12 -1.69 1.37
CA GLU A 42 -10.74 -3.10 1.44
C GLU A 42 -10.54 -3.71 0.05
N CYS A 43 -11.45 -3.43 -0.87
CA CYS A 43 -11.33 -3.85 -2.26
C CYS A 43 -10.05 -3.30 -2.91
N GLY A 44 -9.71 -2.04 -2.67
CA GLY A 44 -8.46 -1.44 -3.13
C GLY A 44 -7.22 -2.13 -2.57
N ILE A 45 -7.21 -2.40 -1.26
CA ILE A 45 -6.13 -3.10 -0.57
C ILE A 45 -5.94 -4.49 -1.18
N ASP A 46 -7.01 -5.29 -1.31
CA ASP A 46 -6.95 -6.64 -1.85
C ASP A 46 -6.44 -6.66 -3.30
N LEU A 47 -6.88 -5.73 -4.15
CA LEU A 47 -6.43 -5.62 -5.53
C LEU A 47 -4.94 -5.28 -5.64
N LEU A 48 -4.45 -4.35 -4.82
CA LEU A 48 -3.03 -3.97 -4.81
C LEU A 48 -2.15 -5.08 -4.20
N GLN A 49 -2.62 -5.76 -3.16
CA GLN A 49 -1.93 -6.92 -2.62
C GLN A 49 -1.83 -8.04 -3.66
N LYS A 50 -2.90 -8.32 -4.41
CA LYS A 50 -2.86 -9.29 -5.53
C LYS A 50 -1.78 -8.93 -6.53
N MET A 51 -1.65 -7.65 -6.89
CA MET A 51 -0.59 -7.16 -7.78
C MET A 51 0.80 -7.42 -7.20
N LEU A 52 1.02 -7.01 -5.94
CA LEU A 52 2.32 -7.13 -5.24
C LEU A 52 2.72 -8.60 -4.97
N MET A 53 1.80 -9.54 -5.05
CA MET A 53 2.04 -10.97 -4.80
C MET A 53 2.09 -11.82 -6.08
N VAL A 54 1.94 -11.24 -7.27
CA VAL A 54 1.97 -12.03 -8.53
C VAL A 54 3.33 -12.67 -8.77
N ARG A 55 4.41 -12.00 -8.37
CA ARG A 55 5.78 -12.46 -8.55
C ARG A 55 6.36 -12.90 -7.21
N SER A 56 6.97 -14.09 -7.19
CA SER A 56 7.69 -14.56 -6.01
C SER A 56 9.01 -13.79 -5.87
N PRO A 57 9.37 -13.29 -4.68
CA PRO A 57 10.69 -12.73 -4.43
C PRO A 57 11.77 -13.74 -4.80
N LEU A 58 12.84 -13.28 -5.44
CA LEU A 58 13.94 -14.15 -5.86
C LEU A 58 14.88 -14.46 -4.68
N GLU A 59 15.14 -15.73 -4.43
CA GLU A 59 16.26 -16.19 -3.60
C GLU A 59 17.55 -16.12 -4.43
N VAL A 60 18.20 -14.95 -4.45
CA VAL A 60 19.45 -14.75 -5.21
C VAL A 60 20.65 -15.31 -4.44
N GLU A 61 21.46 -16.16 -5.09
CA GLU A 61 22.74 -16.68 -4.59
C GLU A 61 23.80 -15.57 -4.44
N GLN A 62 24.69 -15.74 -3.45
CA GLN A 62 25.47 -14.70 -2.76
C GLN A 62 26.52 -13.88 -3.54
N ASP A 63 26.61 -13.94 -4.87
CA ASP A 63 27.79 -13.39 -5.60
C ASP A 63 27.47 -12.30 -6.65
N SER A 64 26.39 -11.55 -6.47
CA SER A 64 26.08 -10.41 -7.36
C SER A 64 26.78 -9.12 -6.90
N LYS A 65 27.48 -8.45 -7.83
CA LYS A 65 28.07 -7.11 -7.59
C LYS A 65 27.01 -5.99 -7.54
N GLU A 66 25.74 -6.30 -7.82
CA GLU A 66 24.62 -5.36 -7.90
C GLU A 66 23.69 -5.49 -6.68
N ARG A 67 24.23 -5.15 -5.51
CA ARG A 67 23.52 -5.20 -4.21
C ARG A 67 22.20 -4.44 -4.21
N ASP A 68 22.08 -3.38 -5.01
CA ASP A 68 20.87 -2.55 -5.08
C ASP A 68 19.73 -3.24 -5.84
N VAL A 69 20.03 -3.86 -6.99
CA VAL A 69 19.04 -4.63 -7.77
C VAL A 69 18.61 -5.87 -7.00
N GLU A 70 19.55 -6.58 -6.38
CA GLU A 70 19.26 -7.73 -5.52
C GLU A 70 18.34 -7.36 -4.34
N THR A 71 18.55 -6.20 -3.73
CA THR A 71 17.69 -5.70 -2.65
C THR A 71 16.26 -5.46 -3.14
N LEU A 72 16.08 -4.84 -4.31
CA LEU A 72 14.76 -4.62 -4.90
C LEU A 72 14.05 -5.93 -5.22
N LEU A 73 14.75 -6.90 -5.81
CA LEU A 73 14.19 -8.21 -6.16
C LEU A 73 13.78 -9.03 -4.93
N ARG A 74 14.55 -8.95 -3.83
CA ARG A 74 14.18 -9.56 -2.54
C ARG A 74 12.96 -8.91 -1.89
N LEU A 75 12.72 -7.63 -2.16
CA LEU A 75 11.51 -6.93 -1.75
C LEU A 75 10.33 -7.17 -2.72
N GLY A 76 10.54 -7.93 -3.80
CA GLY A 76 9.53 -8.15 -4.83
C GLY A 76 9.24 -6.93 -5.70
N ILE A 77 10.21 -6.01 -5.83
CA ILE A 77 10.08 -4.77 -6.60
C ILE A 77 10.72 -4.97 -7.97
N TYR A 78 9.89 -4.95 -9.02
CA TYR A 78 10.33 -5.14 -10.41
C TYR A 78 10.11 -3.91 -11.30
N SER A 79 9.45 -2.88 -10.78
CA SER A 79 9.14 -1.63 -11.48
C SER A 79 8.65 -0.56 -10.50
N ASP A 80 8.65 0.70 -10.94
CA ASP A 80 8.08 1.85 -10.21
C ASP A 80 6.62 1.61 -9.80
N THR A 81 5.88 0.83 -10.57
CA THR A 81 4.50 0.44 -10.27
C THR A 81 4.39 -0.30 -8.93
N HIS A 82 5.40 -1.09 -8.54
CA HIS A 82 5.42 -1.78 -7.26
C HIS A 82 5.57 -0.77 -6.10
N LEU A 83 6.40 0.26 -6.26
CA LEU A 83 6.56 1.32 -5.25
C LEU A 83 5.26 2.10 -5.08
N LEU A 84 4.60 2.46 -6.19
CA LEU A 84 3.29 3.11 -6.15
C LEU A 84 2.25 2.22 -5.48
N ALA A 85 2.20 0.92 -5.82
CA ALA A 85 1.29 -0.02 -5.20
C ALA A 85 1.54 -0.17 -3.69
N MET A 86 2.80 -0.19 -3.24
CA MET A 86 3.15 -0.20 -1.82
C MET A 86 2.64 1.08 -1.11
N MET A 87 2.89 2.24 -1.71
CA MET A 87 2.44 3.53 -1.18
C MET A 87 0.91 3.62 -1.10
N TYR A 88 0.21 3.30 -2.19
CA TYR A 88 -1.26 3.31 -2.25
C TYR A 88 -1.88 2.32 -1.26
N THR A 89 -1.28 1.14 -1.11
CA THR A 89 -1.73 0.15 -0.11
C THR A 89 -1.58 0.70 1.31
N GLY A 90 -0.43 1.33 1.61
CA GLY A 90 -0.18 1.96 2.90
C GLY A 90 -1.17 3.07 3.23
N GLU A 91 -1.48 3.92 2.26
CA GLU A 91 -2.43 5.03 2.45
C GLU A 91 -3.88 4.56 2.57
N LEU A 92 -4.31 3.56 1.79
CA LEU A 92 -5.61 2.91 2.00
C LEU A 92 -5.73 2.31 3.40
N CYS A 93 -4.68 1.62 3.89
CA CYS A 93 -4.67 1.08 5.25
C CYS A 93 -4.80 2.19 6.31
N TYR A 94 -4.15 3.32 6.09
CA TYR A 94 -4.28 4.50 6.95
C TYR A 94 -5.71 5.05 6.97
N TRP A 95 -6.33 5.29 5.81
CA TRP A 95 -7.71 5.77 5.74
C TRP A 95 -8.69 4.80 6.38
N TYR A 96 -8.48 3.49 6.20
CA TYR A 96 -9.31 2.47 6.83
C TYR A 96 -9.19 2.48 8.35
N ALA A 97 -7.97 2.63 8.89
CA ALA A 97 -7.75 2.78 10.34
C ALA A 97 -8.44 4.04 10.89
N GLN A 98 -8.31 5.18 10.19
CA GLN A 98 -9.00 6.42 10.56
C GLN A 98 -10.52 6.26 10.54
N LEU A 99 -11.05 5.57 9.53
CA LEU A 99 -12.48 5.34 9.38
C LEU A 99 -13.03 4.51 10.55
N LYS A 100 -12.34 3.41 10.91
CA LYS A 100 -12.63 2.60 12.10
C LYS A 100 -12.62 3.45 13.37
N HIS A 101 -11.59 4.28 13.55
CA HIS A 101 -11.47 5.13 14.75
C HIS A 101 -12.58 6.20 14.83
N ASN A 102 -12.80 6.94 13.74
CA ASN A 102 -13.69 8.10 13.71
C ASN A 102 -15.17 7.70 13.72
N HIS A 103 -15.54 6.63 13.01
CA HIS A 103 -16.92 6.19 12.85
C HIS A 103 -17.28 4.97 13.70
N LYS A 104 -16.32 4.40 14.44
CA LYS A 104 -16.50 3.22 15.31
C LYS A 104 -17.13 2.03 14.58
N ILE A 105 -16.84 1.90 13.29
CA ILE A 105 -17.31 0.79 12.46
C ILE A 105 -16.42 -0.43 12.67
N ASN A 106 -17.01 -1.61 12.51
CA ASN A 106 -16.29 -2.89 12.49
C ASN A 106 -16.67 -3.64 11.21
N PRO A 107 -16.05 -3.29 10.06
CA PRO A 107 -16.38 -3.90 8.78
C PRO A 107 -16.15 -5.41 8.81
N THR A 108 -16.98 -6.15 8.08
CA THR A 108 -16.84 -7.61 7.93
C THR A 108 -16.86 -8.00 6.45
N PRO A 109 -15.81 -8.65 5.91
CA PRO A 109 -14.60 -9.12 6.60
C PRO A 109 -13.59 -7.99 6.89
N ALA A 110 -13.14 -7.87 8.13
CA ALA A 110 -12.12 -6.88 8.47
C ALA A 110 -10.76 -7.27 7.87
N VAL A 111 -10.17 -6.38 7.09
CA VAL A 111 -8.74 -6.46 6.75
C VAL A 111 -7.89 -6.11 7.97
N ASP A 112 -6.68 -6.67 8.04
CA ASP A 112 -5.67 -6.32 9.04
C ASP A 112 -4.83 -5.14 8.51
N GLU A 113 -5.44 -3.96 8.49
CA GLU A 113 -4.87 -2.77 7.88
C GLU A 113 -3.53 -2.38 8.48
N LYS A 114 -3.34 -2.62 9.78
CA LYS A 114 -2.10 -2.26 10.48
C LYS A 114 -0.95 -3.11 9.99
N ARG A 115 -1.10 -4.44 10.02
CA ARG A 115 -0.05 -5.35 9.55
C ARG A 115 0.26 -5.12 8.07
N ILE A 116 -0.78 -4.96 7.24
CA ILE A 116 -0.63 -4.78 5.80
C ILE A 116 0.07 -3.45 5.50
N GLY A 117 -0.44 -2.34 6.05
CA GLY A 117 0.07 -1.00 5.83
C GLY A 117 1.49 -0.82 6.34
N ILE A 118 1.78 -1.28 7.57
CA ILE A 118 3.13 -1.21 8.15
C ILE A 118 4.13 -1.95 7.26
N LYS A 119 3.81 -3.19 6.83
CA LYS A 119 4.68 -3.99 5.97
C LYS A 119 5.04 -3.23 4.70
N TYR A 120 4.04 -2.78 3.92
CA TYR A 120 4.30 -2.19 2.62
C TYR A 120 4.93 -0.79 2.70
N LEU A 121 4.61 0.01 3.73
CA LEU A 121 5.29 1.29 3.97
C LEU A 121 6.76 1.09 4.37
N GLN A 122 7.06 0.06 5.18
CA GLN A 122 8.44 -0.28 5.51
C GLN A 122 9.23 -0.76 4.28
N ASP A 123 8.62 -1.62 3.45
CA ASP A 123 9.24 -2.10 2.21
C ASP A 123 9.50 -0.93 1.24
N TYR A 124 8.53 -0.01 1.09
CA TYR A 124 8.68 1.23 0.32
C TYR A 124 9.84 2.08 0.84
N LEU A 125 9.87 2.37 2.15
CA LEU A 125 10.92 3.19 2.75
C LEU A 125 12.31 2.55 2.62
N LYS A 126 12.39 1.22 2.75
CA LYS A 126 13.65 0.48 2.57
C LYS A 126 14.17 0.60 1.14
N ALA A 127 13.29 0.51 0.14
CA ALA A 127 13.66 0.68 -1.27
C ALA A 127 14.06 2.13 -1.58
N VAL A 128 13.25 3.10 -1.15
CA VAL A 128 13.46 4.52 -1.45
C VAL A 128 14.68 5.11 -0.74
N LYS A 129 14.90 4.78 0.54
CA LYS A 129 16.08 5.27 1.28
C LYS A 129 17.35 4.50 0.95
N GLY A 130 17.24 3.30 0.40
CA GLY A 130 18.37 2.48 0.00
C GLY A 130 18.65 2.58 -1.50
N PRO A 131 18.35 1.52 -2.27
CA PRO A 131 18.74 1.40 -3.67
C PRO A 131 18.21 2.51 -4.60
N LEU A 132 17.14 3.23 -4.20
CA LEU A 132 16.51 4.26 -5.01
C LEU A 132 16.70 5.69 -4.47
N SER A 133 17.62 5.89 -3.52
CA SER A 133 17.84 7.18 -2.83
C SER A 133 18.16 8.36 -3.75
N VAL A 134 18.72 8.10 -4.93
CA VAL A 134 19.05 9.12 -5.95
C VAL A 134 17.94 9.37 -6.97
N GLN A 135 16.82 8.65 -6.90
CA GLN A 135 15.76 8.67 -7.92
C GLN A 135 14.59 9.62 -7.60
N GLY A 136 14.72 10.46 -6.57
CA GLY A 136 13.77 11.56 -6.30
C GLY A 136 12.42 11.15 -5.68
N TRP A 137 12.29 9.91 -5.20
CA TRP A 137 11.09 9.46 -4.47
C TRP A 137 11.02 10.10 -3.08
N SER A 138 9.83 10.61 -2.70
CA SER A 138 9.61 11.20 -1.37
C SER A 138 9.30 10.13 -0.32
N THR A 139 9.85 10.28 0.89
CA THR A 139 9.54 9.43 2.05
C THR A 139 8.56 10.07 3.02
N GLU A 140 8.38 11.39 2.97
CA GLU A 140 7.71 12.16 4.02
C GLU A 140 6.31 11.64 4.31
N ARG A 141 5.50 11.42 3.26
CA ARG A 141 4.15 10.90 3.41
C ARG A 141 4.16 9.48 3.95
N ALA A 142 5.01 8.60 3.43
CA ALA A 142 5.10 7.22 3.89
C ALA A 142 5.50 7.12 5.37
N GLU A 143 6.39 7.99 5.84
CA GLU A 143 6.80 8.08 7.24
C GLU A 143 5.65 8.53 8.15
N GLN A 144 4.88 9.53 7.73
CA GLN A 144 3.70 10.00 8.47
C GLN A 144 2.64 8.91 8.61
N LEU A 145 2.34 8.21 7.52
CA LEU A 145 1.37 7.11 7.52
C LEU A 145 1.83 5.96 8.43
N LEU A 146 3.14 5.63 8.37
CA LEU A 146 3.72 4.55 9.16
C LEU A 146 3.67 4.86 10.66
N ASP A 147 4.04 6.08 11.05
CA ASP A 147 3.98 6.54 12.44
C ASP A 147 2.55 6.45 13.01
N TYR A 148 1.54 6.86 12.23
CA TYR A 148 0.14 6.73 12.63
C TYR A 148 -0.27 5.26 12.86
N LEU A 149 0.02 4.38 11.89
CA LEU A 149 -0.36 2.97 11.96
C LEU A 149 0.33 2.22 13.12
N GLN A 150 1.54 2.62 13.47
CA GLN A 150 2.28 2.05 14.61
C GLN A 150 1.73 2.52 15.96
N LYS A 151 1.33 3.79 16.07
CA LYS A 151 0.74 4.34 17.30
C LYS A 151 -0.60 3.70 17.65
N GLU A 152 -1.45 3.50 16.64
CA GLU A 152 -2.74 2.82 16.85
C GLU A 152 -2.56 1.32 17.21
N ALA A 153 -1.39 0.71 16.98
CA ALA A 153 -1.11 -0.69 17.31
C ALA A 153 -0.69 -0.95 18.76
N SER A 154 -0.43 0.12 19.54
CA SER A 154 -0.01 0.06 20.96
C SER A 154 -1.20 0.22 21.90
#